data_AF-A0A8T7LLC4-F1
#
_entry.id   AF-A0A8T7LLC4-F1
#
_cell.length_a   1.000
_cell.length_b   1.000
_cell.length_c   1.000
_cell.angle_alpha   90.00
_cell.angle_beta   90.00
_cell.angle_gamma   90.00
#
_symmetry.space_group_name_H-M   'P 1'
#
loop_
_entity.id
_entity.type
_entity.pdbx_description
1 polymer ?
#
loop_
_entity_poly.entity_id
_entity_poly.type
_entity_poly.pdbx_seq_one_letter_code
_entity_poly.pdbx_strand_id
1 'polypeptide(L)'
;MARLEDLTAGVSLRGILPDSMVTVVAVQWYGSDALELTYKDAGGRPGARLLYRDDEPALAIVSAGRPWSFDGDGRLFRLVAEAHRIRLAHLFDPVLAVHTSLVEPLPHQITAVYETMLSRQPLRFLLADDPGAGKT
;
A
#
# COMPACT_ATOMS: atom_id res chain seq x y z
N MET A 1 25.48 -2.79 -14.02
CA MET A 1 26.50 -3.45 -13.19
C MET A 1 26.86 -2.48 -12.09
N ALA A 2 26.80 -2.91 -10.83
CA ALA A 2 27.15 -2.07 -9.70
C ALA A 2 28.68 -2.02 -9.56
N ARG A 3 29.25 -0.85 -9.29
CA ARG A 3 30.67 -0.75 -8.94
C ARG A 3 30.84 -0.86 -7.44
N LEU A 4 32.05 -1.23 -6.99
CA LEU A 4 32.35 -1.28 -5.55
C LEU A 4 32.16 0.09 -4.86
N GLU A 5 32.35 1.20 -5.58
CA GLU A 5 32.11 2.57 -5.09
C GLU A 5 30.64 2.89 -4.83
N ASP A 6 29.72 2.20 -5.50
CA ASP A 6 28.28 2.42 -5.35
C ASP A 6 27.73 1.72 -4.09
N LEU A 7 28.54 0.85 -3.46
CA LEU A 7 28.19 0.13 -2.25
C LEU A 7 28.30 1.07 -1.04
N THR A 8 27.18 1.70 -0.68
CA THR A 8 27.07 2.56 0.50
C THR A 8 26.09 1.99 1.51
N ALA A 9 26.25 2.37 2.79
CA ALA A 9 25.36 1.92 3.85
C ALA A 9 23.90 2.26 3.55
N GLY A 10 23.01 1.26 3.64
CA GLY A 10 21.59 1.35 3.34
C GLY A 10 21.19 0.91 1.94
N VAL A 11 22.14 0.65 1.03
CA VAL A 11 21.85 0.11 -0.31
C VAL A 11 21.42 -1.36 -0.21
N SER A 12 20.46 -1.76 -1.05
CA SER A 12 20.08 -3.18 -1.18
C SER A 12 20.75 -3.81 -2.41
N LEU A 13 21.45 -4.92 -2.20
CA LEU A 13 22.24 -5.62 -3.20
C LEU A 13 21.71 -7.03 -3.45
N ARG A 14 21.83 -7.49 -4.69
CA ARG A 14 21.70 -8.89 -5.10
C ARG A 14 23.06 -9.38 -5.62
N GLY A 15 23.36 -10.66 -5.40
CA GLY A 15 24.60 -11.30 -5.83
C GLY A 15 25.57 -11.66 -4.69
N ILE A 16 25.32 -11.17 -3.47
CA ILE A 16 26.11 -11.52 -2.28
C ILE A 16 25.74 -12.90 -1.73
N LEU A 17 24.44 -13.18 -1.65
CA LEU A 17 23.88 -14.47 -1.26
C LEU A 17 23.05 -15.04 -2.41
N PRO A 18 22.98 -16.39 -2.56
CA PRO A 18 22.10 -17.03 -3.53
C PRO A 18 20.64 -16.62 -3.26
N ASP A 19 19.92 -16.25 -4.33
CA ASP A 19 18.48 -15.98 -4.36
C ASP A 19 17.93 -15.01 -3.29
N SER A 20 18.78 -14.18 -2.69
CA SER A 20 18.38 -13.26 -1.65
C SER A 20 19.00 -11.88 -1.83
N MET A 21 18.29 -10.88 -1.34
CA MET A 21 18.74 -9.51 -1.29
C MET A 21 19.34 -9.24 0.09
N VAL A 22 20.43 -8.49 0.12
CA VAL A 22 21.09 -8.08 1.36
C VAL A 22 21.13 -6.57 1.47
N THR A 23 21.03 -6.05 2.68
CA THR A 23 21.15 -4.62 2.95
C THR A 23 22.56 -4.32 3.45
N VAL A 24 23.26 -3.40 2.79
CA VAL A 24 24.59 -2.95 3.21
C VAL A 24 24.49 -2.21 4.53
N VAL A 25 25.25 -2.65 5.53
CA VAL A 25 25.35 -2.00 6.84
C VAL A 25 26.59 -1.12 6.91
N ALA A 26 27.73 -1.65 6.48
CA ALA A 26 29.01 -0.95 6.49
C ALA A 26 29.91 -1.48 5.37
N VAL A 27 30.85 -0.64 4.95
CA VAL A 27 31.84 -0.94 3.92
C VAL A 27 33.19 -0.46 4.43
N GLN A 28 34.18 -1.36 4.43
CA GLN A 28 35.56 -1.05 4.80
C GLN A 28 36.48 -1.34 3.61
N TRP A 29 37.14 -0.30 3.10
CA TRP A 29 38.04 -0.41 1.96
C TRP A 29 39.44 -0.88 2.38
N TYR A 30 40.02 -1.75 1.56
CA TYR A 30 41.42 -2.17 1.62
C TYR A 30 42.11 -1.80 0.31
N GLY A 31 42.69 -0.60 0.27
CA GLY A 31 43.23 -0.04 -0.97
C GLY A 31 42.12 0.33 -1.96
N SER A 32 42.38 0.18 -3.26
CA SER A 32 41.42 0.50 -4.33
C SER A 32 40.68 -0.71 -4.91
N ASP A 33 41.12 -1.93 -4.59
CA ASP A 33 40.73 -3.12 -5.35
C ASP A 33 39.91 -4.12 -4.53
N ALA A 34 39.83 -3.92 -3.22
CA ALA A 34 39.10 -4.78 -2.31
C ALA A 34 38.36 -3.99 -1.24
N LEU A 35 37.19 -4.50 -0.83
CA LEU A 35 36.46 -4.01 0.34
C LEU A 35 35.81 -5.16 1.10
N GLU A 36 35.71 -5.01 2.42
CA GLU A 36 34.87 -5.86 3.25
C GLU A 36 33.47 -5.24 3.37
N LEU A 37 32.48 -5.99 2.92
CA LEU A 37 31.07 -5.64 2.98
C LEU A 37 30.43 -6.30 4.20
N THR A 38 29.98 -5.49 5.17
CA THR A 38 29.10 -5.95 6.23
C THR A 38 27.65 -5.73 5.79
N TYR A 39 26.84 -6.79 5.80
CA TYR A 39 25.46 -6.75 5.32
C TYR A 39 24.50 -7.44 6.30
N LYS A 40 23.20 -7.21 6.12
CA LYS A 40 22.12 -7.99 6.75
C LYS A 40 21.32 -8.73 5.69
N ASP A 41 21.03 -10.00 5.94
CA ASP A 41 20.12 -10.78 5.10
C ASP A 41 18.64 -10.35 5.29
N ALA A 42 17.73 -10.96 4.53
CA ALA A 42 16.29 -10.71 4.65
C ALA A 42 15.71 -11.09 6.04
N GLY A 43 16.39 -11.97 6.79
CA GLY A 43 16.06 -12.32 8.17
C GLY A 43 16.69 -11.40 9.22
N GLY A 44 17.43 -10.37 8.80
CA GLY A 44 18.12 -9.43 9.69
C GLY A 44 19.43 -9.97 10.29
N ARG A 45 19.90 -11.15 9.88
CA ARG A 45 21.15 -11.73 10.36
C ARG A 45 22.33 -11.01 9.72
N PRO A 46 23.30 -10.54 10.51
CA PRO A 46 24.49 -9.91 9.97
C PRO A 46 25.42 -10.95 9.35
N GLY A 47 26.10 -10.56 8.26
CA GLY A 47 27.19 -11.30 7.64
C GLY A 47 28.25 -10.34 7.12
N ALA A 48 29.45 -10.85 6.88
CA ALA A 48 30.55 -10.11 6.27
C ALA A 48 31.11 -10.90 5.10
N ARG A 49 31.49 -10.19 4.02
CA ARG A 49 32.12 -10.79 2.85
C ARG A 49 33.15 -9.84 2.26
N LEU A 50 34.33 -10.35 1.96
CA LEU A 50 35.34 -9.64 1.20
C LEU A 50 34.98 -9.69 -0.28
N LEU A 51 34.97 -8.53 -0.94
CA LEU A 51 34.66 -8.36 -2.36
C LEU A 51 35.86 -7.75 -3.09
N TYR A 52 36.09 -8.22 -4.30
CA TYR A 52 37.10 -7.72 -5.23
C TYR A 52 36.46 -7.17 -6.49
N ARG A 53 37.24 -6.49 -7.32
CA ARG A 53 36.80 -5.97 -8.63
C ARG A 53 36.19 -7.05 -9.53
N ASP A 54 36.69 -8.27 -9.45
CA ASP A 54 36.19 -9.42 -10.22
C ASP A 54 34.77 -9.85 -9.79
N ASP A 55 34.31 -9.45 -8.61
CA ASP A 55 32.96 -9.73 -8.12
C ASP A 55 31.92 -8.71 -8.65
N GLU A 56 32.33 -7.53 -9.12
CA GLU A 56 31.43 -6.47 -9.62
C GLU A 56 30.39 -6.94 -10.67
N PRO A 57 30.73 -7.81 -11.64
CA PRO A 57 29.76 -8.29 -12.63
C PRO A 57 28.61 -9.10 -12.01
N ALA A 58 28.83 -9.73 -10.86
CA ALA A 58 27.81 -10.50 -10.14
C ALA A 58 26.90 -9.62 -9.27
N LEU A 59 27.28 -8.36 -9.04
CA LEU A 59 26.56 -7.44 -8.16
C LEU A 59 25.53 -6.60 -8.92
N ALA A 60 24.30 -6.60 -8.38
CA ALA A 60 23.23 -5.74 -8.86
C ALA A 60 22.60 -4.97 -7.70
N ILE A 61 22.59 -3.64 -7.80
CA ILE A 61 21.84 -2.77 -6.88
C ILE A 61 20.36 -2.88 -7.24
N VAL A 62 19.55 -3.37 -6.30
CA VAL A 62 18.10 -3.60 -6.51
C VAL A 62 17.27 -2.40 -6.07
N SER A 63 17.74 -1.69 -5.04
CA SER A 63 17.11 -0.47 -4.53
C SER A 63 18.19 0.49 -4.07
N ALA A 64 18.25 1.65 -4.74
CA ALA A 64 18.91 2.84 -4.21
C ALA A 64 17.88 3.58 -3.35
N GLY A 65 17.69 3.14 -2.11
CA GLY A 65 16.69 3.73 -1.25
C GLY A 65 16.53 3.00 0.07
N ARG A 66 16.28 3.75 1.13
CA ARG A 66 15.97 3.20 2.45
C ARG A 66 14.62 2.48 2.38
N PRO A 67 14.49 1.27 2.92
CA PRO A 67 13.17 0.73 3.25
C PRO A 67 12.41 1.77 4.07
N TRP A 68 11.14 2.03 3.71
CA TRP A 68 10.32 3.09 4.33
C TRP A 68 10.88 4.51 4.15
N SER A 69 11.34 4.85 2.94
CA SER A 69 11.77 6.21 2.59
C SER A 69 10.64 7.25 2.69
N PHE A 70 9.37 6.84 2.56
CA PHE A 70 8.19 7.73 2.55
C PHE A 70 8.32 8.94 1.60
N ASP A 71 9.09 8.78 0.52
CA ASP A 71 9.41 9.79 -0.49
C ASP A 71 8.46 9.76 -1.70
N GLY A 72 7.39 8.96 -1.62
CA GLY A 72 6.34 8.93 -2.64
C GLY A 72 5.57 10.25 -2.74
N ASP A 73 4.88 10.46 -3.87
CA ASP A 73 4.07 11.67 -4.07
C ASP A 73 2.89 11.72 -3.09
N GLY A 74 3.00 12.59 -2.09
CA GLY A 74 1.97 12.80 -1.08
C GLY A 74 0.64 13.29 -1.65
N ARG A 75 0.63 14.00 -2.79
CA ARG A 75 -0.62 14.43 -3.44
C ARG A 75 -1.35 13.23 -4.04
N LEU A 76 -0.61 12.36 -4.72
CA LEU A 76 -1.18 11.12 -5.29
C LEU A 76 -1.69 10.21 -4.17
N PHE A 77 -0.92 10.04 -3.09
CA PHE A 77 -1.35 9.27 -1.93
C PHE A 77 -2.67 9.81 -1.35
N ARG A 78 -2.76 11.13 -1.13
CA ARG A 78 -3.98 11.78 -0.63
C ARG A 78 -5.16 11.56 -1.57
N LEU A 79 -4.96 11.71 -2.88
CA LEU A 79 -6.02 11.52 -3.87
C LEU A 79 -6.61 10.10 -3.80
N VAL A 80 -5.74 9.09 -3.74
CA VAL A 80 -6.17 7.68 -3.64
C VAL A 80 -6.86 7.43 -2.31
N ALA A 81 -6.33 7.97 -1.20
CA ALA A 81 -6.96 7.85 0.11
C ALA A 81 -8.39 8.45 0.13
N GLU A 82 -8.59 9.63 -0.46
CA GLU A 82 -9.93 10.24 -0.59
C GLU A 82 -10.87 9.42 -1.49
N ALA A 83 -10.36 8.88 -2.60
CA ALA A 83 -11.14 7.99 -3.46
C ALA A 83 -11.62 6.74 -2.70
N HIS A 84 -10.76 6.15 -1.87
CA HIS A 84 -11.13 5.05 -0.99
C HIS A 84 -12.14 5.46 0.08
N ARG A 85 -11.97 6.64 0.70
CA ARG A 85 -12.91 7.17 1.70
C ARG A 85 -14.31 7.31 1.11
N ILE A 86 -14.45 7.86 -0.10
CA ILE A 86 -15.74 8.00 -0.78
C ILE A 86 -16.31 6.63 -1.15
N ARG A 87 -15.49 5.76 -1.77
CA ARG A 87 -15.93 4.41 -2.20
C ARG A 87 -16.44 3.57 -1.04
N LEU A 88 -15.83 3.70 0.14
CA LEU A 88 -16.14 2.91 1.33
C LEU A 88 -17.07 3.61 2.32
N ALA A 89 -17.57 4.82 1.99
CA ALA A 89 -18.42 5.60 2.89
C ALA A 89 -19.67 4.82 3.33
N HIS A 90 -20.20 3.94 2.47
CA HIS A 90 -21.41 3.15 2.74
C HIS A 90 -21.23 2.14 3.87
N LEU A 91 -19.99 1.83 4.28
CA LEU A 91 -19.72 0.96 5.43
C LEU A 91 -19.97 1.67 6.75
N PHE A 92 -19.94 3.00 6.77
CA PHE A 92 -20.07 3.82 7.97
C PHE A 92 -21.36 4.62 8.01
N ASP A 93 -22.03 4.74 6.86
CA ASP A 93 -23.31 5.41 6.71
C ASP A 93 -24.33 4.45 6.05
N PRO A 94 -25.26 3.87 6.83
CA PRO A 94 -26.25 2.94 6.31
C PRO A 94 -27.26 3.60 5.37
N VAL A 95 -27.39 4.93 5.39
CA VAL A 95 -28.31 5.71 4.56
C VAL A 95 -27.56 6.61 3.56
N LEU A 96 -26.31 6.26 3.21
CA LEU A 96 -25.47 7.07 2.31
C LEU A 96 -26.17 7.46 1.00
N ALA A 97 -26.96 6.55 0.43
CA ALA A 97 -27.67 6.82 -0.81
C ALA A 97 -28.68 7.96 -0.65
N VAL A 98 -29.31 8.13 0.52
CA VAL A 98 -30.19 9.27 0.81
C VAL A 98 -29.39 10.56 0.84
N HIS A 99 -28.29 10.58 1.62
CA HIS A 99 -27.47 11.78 1.80
C HIS A 99 -26.77 12.28 0.53
N THR A 100 -26.57 11.41 -0.45
CA THR A 100 -25.96 11.76 -1.74
C THR A 100 -26.98 11.92 -2.88
N SER A 101 -28.26 11.67 -2.62
CA SER A 101 -29.33 11.83 -3.59
C SER A 101 -29.81 13.28 -3.69
N LEU A 102 -30.55 13.57 -4.77
CA LEU A 102 -31.30 14.83 -4.93
C LEU A 102 -32.69 14.75 -4.29
N VAL A 103 -32.97 13.70 -3.51
CA VAL A 103 -34.28 13.49 -2.87
C VAL A 103 -34.22 14.02 -1.45
N GLU A 104 -35.28 14.71 -1.02
CA GLU A 104 -35.51 15.07 0.37
C GLU A 104 -36.58 14.14 0.97
N PRO A 105 -36.22 12.91 1.38
CA PRO A 105 -37.21 11.95 1.83
C PRO A 105 -37.76 12.31 3.20
N LEU A 106 -39.06 12.09 3.37
CA LEU A 106 -39.73 12.21 4.65
C LEU A 106 -39.36 11.03 5.56
N PRO A 107 -39.43 11.18 6.90
CA PRO A 107 -39.05 10.14 7.84
C PRO A 107 -39.71 8.77 7.57
N HIS A 108 -41.00 8.76 7.22
CA HIS A 108 -41.72 7.51 6.91
C HIS A 108 -41.20 6.82 5.65
N GLN A 109 -40.72 7.58 4.65
CA GLN A 109 -40.15 7.03 3.41
C GLN A 109 -38.80 6.34 3.69
N ILE A 110 -37.97 6.92 4.57
CA ILE A 110 -36.71 6.32 5.01
C ILE A 110 -36.97 5.00 5.74
N THR A 111 -37.90 4.98 6.70
CA THR A 111 -38.30 3.77 7.44
C THR A 111 -38.89 2.69 6.51
N ALA A 112 -39.74 3.07 5.56
CA ALA A 112 -40.33 2.16 4.60
C ALA A 112 -39.24 1.43 3.77
N VAL A 113 -38.18 2.12 3.37
CA VAL A 113 -37.12 1.50 2.56
C VAL A 113 -36.08 0.79 3.43
N TYR A 114 -35.42 1.50 4.34
CA TYR A 114 -34.21 1.02 5.01
C TYR A 114 -34.48 0.05 6.15
N GLU A 115 -35.58 0.22 6.88
CA GLU A 115 -35.88 -0.64 8.03
C GLU A 115 -36.76 -1.83 7.62
N THR A 116 -37.74 -1.61 6.72
CA THR A 116 -38.78 -2.62 6.45
C THR A 116 -38.67 -3.34 5.11
N MET A 117 -38.20 -2.68 4.04
CA MET A 117 -38.10 -3.27 2.71
C MET A 117 -36.76 -3.96 2.45
N LEU A 118 -35.63 -3.26 2.67
CA LEU A 118 -34.29 -3.77 2.34
C LEU A 118 -33.84 -4.95 3.21
N SER A 119 -34.38 -5.09 4.41
CA SER A 119 -34.08 -6.20 5.33
C SER A 119 -34.71 -7.53 4.91
N ARG A 120 -35.63 -7.54 3.92
CA ARG A 120 -36.36 -8.75 3.51
C ARG A 120 -35.58 -9.59 2.51
N GLN A 121 -35.42 -10.88 2.83
CA GLN A 121 -34.86 -11.89 1.94
C GLN A 121 -35.78 -13.12 1.86
N PRO A 122 -36.36 -13.44 0.68
CA PRO A 122 -36.31 -12.68 -0.58
C PRO A 122 -37.08 -11.35 -0.46
N LEU A 123 -36.70 -10.36 -1.26
CA LEU A 123 -37.34 -9.04 -1.24
C LEU A 123 -38.74 -9.13 -1.88
N ARG A 124 -39.76 -9.31 -1.03
CA ARG A 124 -41.19 -9.30 -1.38
C ARG A 124 -41.91 -8.36 -0.42
N PHE A 125 -42.36 -7.23 -0.95
CA PHE A 125 -42.96 -6.15 -0.18
C PHE A 125 -44.04 -5.45 -1.02
N LEU A 126 -45.13 -5.03 -0.37
CA LEU A 126 -46.19 -4.21 -0.96
C LEU A 126 -46.16 -2.84 -0.29
N LEU A 127 -45.84 -1.80 -1.06
CA LEU A 127 -45.91 -0.42 -0.60
C LEU A 127 -47.29 0.16 -0.95
N ALA A 128 -48.17 0.24 0.05
CA ALA A 128 -49.58 0.61 -0.10
C ALA A 128 -49.96 1.88 0.69
N ASP A 129 -49.03 2.84 0.80
CA ASP A 129 -49.31 4.15 1.39
C ASP A 129 -50.37 4.94 0.60
N ASP A 130 -50.86 6.04 1.15
CA ASP A 130 -51.88 6.89 0.50
C ASP A 130 -51.36 7.57 -0.79
N PRO A 131 -52.25 7.92 -1.75
CA PRO A 131 -51.88 8.71 -2.93
C PRO A 131 -51.14 10.01 -2.53
N GLY A 132 -50.02 10.30 -3.19
CA GLY A 132 -49.20 11.49 -2.89
C GLY A 132 -48.12 11.28 -1.81
N ALA A 133 -48.08 10.15 -1.12
CA ALA A 133 -47.04 9.83 -0.11
C ALA A 133 -45.64 9.51 -0.69
N GLY A 134 -45.44 9.68 -2.00
CA GLY A 134 -44.16 9.39 -2.66
C GLY A 134 -43.81 7.90 -2.69
N LYS A 135 -44.73 7.07 -3.22
CA LYS A 135 -44.52 5.64 -3.47
C LYS A 135 -43.62 5.34 -4.69
N THR A 136 -43.45 6.32 -5.56
CA THR A 136 -42.63 6.28 -6.79
C THR A 136 -41.25 6.84 -6.50
#